data_AF-A0A9E5NM85-F1
#
_entry.id   AF-A0A9E5NM85-F1
#
_cell.length_a   1.000
_cell.length_b   1.000
_cell.length_c   1.000
_cell.angle_alpha   90.00
_cell.angle_beta   90.00
_cell.angle_gamma   90.00
#
_symmetry.space_group_name_H-M   'P 1'
#
loop_
_entity.id
_entity.type
_entity.pdbx_description
1 polymer ?
#
loop_
_entity_poly.entity_id
_entity_poly.type
_entity_poly.pdbx_seq_one_letter_code
_entity_poly.pdbx_strand_id
1 'polypeptide(L)' 'PFGELSLIDGKPRSATVIAEAPIVLLVIHTRSFGDLLDAIPGLQKKILLALCERLRSADVALASL' A
#
# COMPACT_ATOMS: atom_id res chain seq x y z
N PRO A 1 -2.02 6.77 3.36
CA PRO A 1 -2.33 6.05 2.10
C PRO A 1 -3.54 5.13 2.30
N PHE A 2 -4.33 4.83 1.26
CA PHE A 2 -5.58 4.09 1.42
C PHE A 2 -5.61 2.81 0.59
N GLY A 3 -6.06 1.72 1.21
CA GLY A 3 -6.25 0.42 0.57
C GLY A 3 -4.98 -0.40 0.28
N GLU A 4 -3.79 0.19 0.34
CA GLU A 4 -2.52 -0.51 0.05
C GLU A 4 -2.20 -1.63 1.03
N LEU A 5 -2.47 -1.44 2.34
CA LEU A 5 -2.09 -2.39 3.37
C LEU A 5 -2.78 -3.73 3.16
N SER A 6 -4.11 -3.73 3.06
CA SER A 6 -4.90 -4.93 2.78
C SER A 6 -4.62 -5.55 1.41
N LEU A 7 -4.17 -4.76 0.42
CA LEU A 7 -3.75 -5.31 -0.87
C LEU A 7 -2.49 -6.17 -0.72
N ILE A 8 -1.60 -5.79 0.19
CA ILE A 8 -0.30 -6.42 0.43
C ILE A 8 -0.42 -7.58 1.43
N ASP A 9 -1.11 -7.38 2.56
CA ASP A 9 -1.11 -8.34 3.68
C ASP A 9 -2.40 -9.15 3.81
N GLY A 10 -3.42 -8.85 3.01
CA GLY A 10 -4.71 -9.54 3.01
C GLY A 10 -5.58 -9.30 4.25
N LYS A 11 -5.19 -8.40 5.17
CA LYS A 11 -5.97 -8.09 6.38
C LYS A 11 -7.14 -7.15 6.08
N PRO A 12 -8.15 -7.07 6.96
CA PRO A 12 -9.24 -6.09 6.83
C PRO A 12 -8.72 -4.66 6.63
N ARG A 13 -9.55 -3.81 6.02
CA ARG A 13 -9.22 -2.39 5.79
C ARG A 13 -8.95 -1.71 7.13
N SER A 14 -7.86 -0.96 7.21
CA SER A 14 -7.46 -0.23 8.42
C SER A 14 -8.27 1.06 8.66
N ALA A 15 -8.96 1.56 7.63
CA ALA A 15 -9.78 2.76 7.69
C ALA A 15 -10.82 2.79 6.57
N THR A 16 -11.87 3.57 6.79
CA THR A 16 -12.82 3.99 5.76
C THR A 16 -12.31 5.27 5.10
N VAL A 17 -12.43 5.37 3.78
CA VAL A 17 -12.09 6.59 3.03
C VAL A 17 -13.31 7.06 2.26
N ILE A 18 -13.60 8.35 2.37
CA ILE A 18 -14.74 9.02 1.76
C ILE A 18 -14.19 10.11 0.84
N ALA A 19 -14.68 10.18 -0.40
CA ALA A 19 -14.33 11.27 -1.30
C ALA A 19 -15.09 12.55 -0.90
N GLU A 20 -14.37 13.65 -0.69
CA GLU A 20 -14.96 14.95 -0.35
C GLU A 20 -15.46 15.72 -1.59
N ALA A 21 -15.06 15.28 -2.78
CA ALA A 21 -15.44 15.84 -4.07
C ALA A 21 -15.45 14.75 -5.16
N PRO A 22 -16.00 15.00 -6.35
CA PRO A 22 -15.92 14.07 -7.47
C PRO A 22 -14.46 13.77 -7.84
N ILE A 23 -14.11 12.49 -7.90
CA ILE A 23 -12.77 12.00 -8.25
C ILE A 23 -12.85 10.83 -9.21
N VAL A 24 -11.77 10.62 -9.97
CA VAL A 24 -11.54 9.42 -10.77
C VAL A 24 -10.41 8.63 -10.12
N LEU A 25 -10.60 7.32 -9.98
CA LEU A 25 -9.63 6.43 -9.36
C LEU A 25 -9.23 5.31 -10.30
N LEU A 26 -7.97 4.89 -10.21
CA LEU A 26 -7.50 3.64 -10.79
C LEU A 26 -7.56 2.55 -9.72
N VAL A 27 -8.20 1.43 -10.05
CA VAL A 27 -8.39 0.31 -9.13
C VAL A 27 -7.48 -0.85 -9.52
N ILE A 28 -6.69 -1.33 -8.56
CA ILE A 28 -5.89 -2.55 -8.69
C ILE A 28 -6.59 -3.65 -7.88
N HIS A 29 -6.99 -4.73 -8.56
CA HIS A 29 -7.58 -5.89 -7.92
C HIS A 29 -6.50 -6.79 -7.32
N THR A 30 -6.79 -7.43 -6.17
CA THR A 30 -5.84 -8.32 -5.47
C THR A 30 -5.32 -9.44 -6.36
N ARG A 31 -6.18 -10.04 -7.21
CA ARG A 31 -5.75 -11.08 -8.16
C ARG A 31 -4.75 -10.52 -9.17
N SER A 32 -5.09 -9.42 -9.84
CA SER A 32 -4.22 -8.76 -10.83
C SER A 32 -2.91 -8.27 -10.22
N PHE A 33 -2.92 -7.87 -8.95
CA PHE A 33 -1.71 -7.52 -8.22
C PHE A 33 -0.82 -8.75 -8.01
N GLY A 34 -1.38 -9.89 -7.59
CA GLY A 34 -0.65 -11.15 -7.50
C GLY A 34 -0.03 -11.55 -8.84
N ASP A 35 -0.83 -11.53 -9.91
CA ASP A 35 -0.36 -11.84 -11.27
C ASP A 35 0.81 -10.93 -11.69
N LEU A 36 0.76 -9.64 -11.32
CA LEU A 36 1.82 -8.68 -11.60
C LEU A 36 3.11 -8.97 -10.83
N LEU A 37 2.99 -9.39 -9.56
CA LEU A 37 4.13 -9.78 -8.75
C LEU A 37 4.84 -11.00 -9.35
N ASP A 38 4.08 -11.98 -9.83
CA ASP A 38 4.63 -13.18 -10.46
C ASP A 38 5.26 -12.87 -11.83
N ALA A 39 4.65 -11.97 -12.60
CA ALA A 39 5.13 -11.59 -13.93
C ALA A 39 6.39 -10.71 -13.92
N ILE A 40 6.65 -9.96 -12.84
CA ILE A 40 7.76 -8.99 -12.78
C ILE A 40 8.73 -9.38 -11.66
N PRO A 41 9.80 -10.14 -11.98
CA PRO A 41 10.84 -10.46 -11.02
C PRO A 41 11.43 -9.21 -10.35
N GLY A 42 11.50 -9.24 -9.03
CA GLY A 42 12.08 -8.16 -8.22
C GLY A 42 11.13 -7.01 -7.89
N LEU A 43 9.89 -7.02 -8.38
CA LEU A 43 8.88 -6.04 -7.96
C LEU A 43 8.57 -6.14 -6.47
N GLN A 44 8.47 -7.36 -5.93
CA GLN A 44 8.30 -7.62 -4.49
C GLN A 44 9.41 -6.95 -3.66
N LYS A 45 10.67 -7.02 -4.13
CA LYS A 45 11.81 -6.37 -3.46
C LYS A 45 11.66 -4.85 -3.43
N LYS A 46 11.22 -4.24 -4.54
CA LYS A 46 10.97 -2.79 -4.60
C LYS A 46 9.87 -2.37 -3.62
N ILE A 47 8.80 -3.15 -3.54
CA ILE A 47 7.70 -2.93 -2.58
C ILE A 47 8.22 -3.03 -1.14
N LEU A 48 9.00 -4.07 -0.82
CA LEU A 48 9.58 -4.25 0.52
C LEU A 48 10.45 -3.05 0.93
N LEU A 49 11.32 -2.57 0.02
CA LEU A 49 12.15 -1.41 0.28
C LEU A 49 11.32 -0.14 0.54
N ALA A 50 10.25 0.08 -0.24
CA ALA A 50 9.34 1.20 -0.03
C ALA A 50 8.59 1.12 1.30
N LEU A 51 8.21 -0.08 1.74
CA LEU A 51 7.60 -0.29 3.06
C LEU A 51 8.59 -0.02 4.20
N CYS A 52 9.84 -0.45 4.08
CA CYS A 52 10.89 -0.14 5.06
C CYS A 52 11.13 1.36 5.19
N GLU A 53 11.14 2.10 4.08
CA GLU A 53 11.28 3.57 4.09
C GLU A 53 10.10 4.23 4.83
N ARG A 54 8.87 3.82 4.52
CA ARG A 54 7.66 4.33 5.21
C ARG A 54 7.67 4.03 6.71
N LEU A 55 8.12 2.84 7.10
CA LEU A 55 8.24 2.47 8.52
C LEU A 55 9.21 3.40 9.25
N ARG A 56 10.39 3.65 8.68
CA ARG A 56 11.37 4.58 9.26
C ARG A 56 10.82 5.99 9.37
N SER A 57 10.11 6.48 8.35
CA SER A 57 9.45 7.79 8.42
C SER A 57 8.41 7.85 9.53
N ALA A 58 7.64 6.78 9.74
CA ALA A 58 6.67 6.69 10.83
C ALA A 58 7.34 6.66 12.20
N ASP A 59 8.42 5.89 12.37
CA ASP A 59 9.19 5.83 13.61
C ASP A 59 9.77 7.21 13.98
N VAL A 60 10.33 7.94 12.99
CA VAL A 60 10.84 9.31 13.20
C VAL A 60 9.71 10.25 13.62
N ALA A 61 8.54 10.18 12.98
CA ALA A 61 7.40 11.02 13.33
C ALA A 61 6.93 10.75 14.76
N LEU A 62 6.88 9.48 15.18
CA LEU A 62 6.53 9.08 16.55
C LEU A 62 7.55 9.56 17.58
N ALA A 63 8.85 9.51 17.27
CA ALA A 63 9.91 9.98 18.16
C ALA A 63 9.95 11.50 18.33
N SER A 64 9.29 12.25 17.43
CA SER A 64 9.19 13.71 17.48
C SER A 64 7.96 14.24 18.22
N LEU A 65 7.13 13.35 18.77
CA LEU A 65 5.98 13.64 19.64
C LEU A 65 6.41 13.68 21.11
#